data_AF-U1HSP1-F1
#
_entry.id   AF-U1HSP1-F1
#
_cell.length_a   1.000
_cell.length_b   1.000
_cell.length_c   1.000
_cell.angle_alpha   90.00
_cell.angle_beta   90.00
_cell.angle_gamma   90.00
#
_symmetry.space_group_name_H-M   'P 1'
#
loop_
_entity.id
_entity.type
_entity.pdbx_description
1 polymer ?
#
loop_
_entity_poly.entity_id
_entity_poly.type
_entity_poly.pdbx_seq_one_letter_code
_entity_poly.pdbx_strand_id
1 'polypeptide(L)'
;MAVPLPLSRQHNIEFLNTIGGRILGLPLPPTRKIDLVDGKREIPMKVLCLGYSRTGTLSLFTALQMLGYNPYHMVEAAKNANVDMPCWIQGIEAKFCGKGKPWGKEEFDKLTGRYDVRESSRTFEYRSLLSQAVLDVPCILFVEELLAAYPSAKVILTERPVEGELNVFVTGESHAQADSYCTGWLKSMKNSLGEVFSWRRWRYVAWADTELAAPLWELGVKLTNLKWGGGDYSENSVAAKEYLEHYQLVRKVCPPERLLEFKLGSGWEPLCQFLGTEAPDVPYPNINDKEMFVGSHKAILDRATYYAIQKVLKWTVPVGLAAAGAAWYWQALRS
;
A
#
# COMPACT_ATOMS: atom_id res chain seq x y z
N MET A 1 11.66 -19.47 4.42
CA MET A 1 11.03 -19.63 5.76
C MET A 1 10.01 -18.53 5.93
N ALA A 2 8.75 -18.87 6.25
CA ALA A 2 7.70 -17.87 6.45
C ALA A 2 8.09 -16.88 7.56
N VAL A 3 7.90 -15.58 7.33
CA VAL A 3 8.11 -14.55 8.37
C VAL A 3 6.88 -14.53 9.28
N PRO A 4 7.01 -14.85 10.58
CA PRO A 4 5.87 -14.92 11.48
C PRO A 4 5.31 -13.53 11.81
N LEU A 5 3.98 -13.40 11.80
CA LEU A 5 3.27 -12.20 12.28
C LEU A 5 3.18 -12.22 13.82
N PRO A 6 3.38 -11.10 14.52
CA PRO A 6 3.09 -11.02 15.95
C PRO A 6 1.58 -11.10 16.21
N LEU A 7 1.18 -11.79 17.28
CA LEU A 7 -0.20 -11.87 17.75
C LEU A 7 -0.66 -10.45 18.14
N SER A 8 -1.56 -9.85 17.36
CA SER A 8 -2.12 -8.53 17.66
C SER A 8 -3.18 -8.63 18.78
N ARG A 9 -3.26 -7.60 19.63
CA ARG A 9 -4.25 -7.46 20.73
C ARG A 9 -5.71 -7.30 20.26
N GLN A 10 -6.03 -7.52 18.98
CA GLN A 10 -7.38 -7.35 18.42
C GLN A 10 -8.45 -8.21 19.12
N HIS A 11 -8.04 -9.34 19.74
CA HIS A 11 -8.93 -10.23 20.50
C HIS A 11 -9.67 -9.58 21.67
N ASN A 12 -9.16 -8.48 22.25
CA ASN A 12 -9.80 -7.86 23.43
C ASN A 12 -10.96 -6.91 23.08
N ILE A 13 -11.02 -6.36 21.86
CA ILE A 13 -12.09 -5.43 21.44
C ILE A 13 -13.32 -6.22 20.96
N GLU A 14 -13.10 -7.33 20.25
CA GLU A 14 -14.19 -8.23 19.83
C GLU A 14 -14.92 -8.86 21.02
N PHE A 15 -14.20 -9.21 22.10
CA PHE A 15 -14.79 -9.78 23.31
C PHE A 15 -15.76 -8.82 24.02
N LEU A 16 -15.39 -7.52 24.12
CA LEU A 16 -16.22 -6.51 24.77
C LEU A 16 -17.44 -6.12 23.93
N ASN A 17 -17.30 -6.01 22.60
CA ASN A 17 -18.41 -5.73 21.69
C ASN A 17 -19.44 -6.88 21.64
N THR A 18 -18.97 -8.13 21.78
CA THR A 18 -19.84 -9.32 21.80
C THR A 18 -20.73 -9.37 23.05
N ILE A 19 -20.22 -8.94 24.21
CA ILE A 19 -21.00 -8.88 25.46
C ILE A 19 -22.00 -7.72 25.42
N GLY A 20 -21.58 -6.53 24.97
CA GLY A 20 -22.45 -5.35 24.92
C GLY A 20 -23.64 -5.48 23.94
N GLY A 21 -23.42 -6.04 22.75
CA GLY A 21 -24.47 -6.19 21.75
C GLY A 21 -25.53 -7.23 22.08
N ARG A 22 -25.19 -8.28 22.84
CA ARG A 22 -26.16 -9.29 23.31
C ARG A 22 -27.09 -8.78 24.40
N ILE A 23 -26.68 -7.79 25.18
CA ILE A 23 -27.45 -7.28 26.32
C ILE A 23 -28.53 -6.27 25.87
N LEU A 24 -28.32 -5.54 24.75
CA LEU A 24 -29.17 -4.41 24.36
C LEU A 24 -30.07 -4.65 23.14
N GLY A 25 -29.99 -5.82 22.48
CA GLY A 25 -30.86 -6.16 21.34
C GLY A 25 -30.70 -5.27 20.10
N LEU A 26 -29.66 -4.42 20.05
CA LEU A 26 -29.34 -3.59 18.89
C LEU A 26 -28.60 -4.43 17.84
N PRO A 27 -28.86 -4.24 16.54
CA PRO A 27 -28.07 -4.89 15.50
C PRO A 27 -26.59 -4.54 15.68
N LEU A 28 -25.73 -5.56 15.77
CA LEU A 28 -24.29 -5.36 15.85
C LEU A 28 -23.82 -4.56 14.62
N PRO A 29 -23.08 -3.45 14.80
CA PRO A 29 -22.53 -2.68 13.68
C PRO A 29 -21.57 -3.54 12.85
N PRO A 30 -21.30 -3.16 11.59
CA PRO A 30 -20.92 -4.12 10.56
C PRO A 30 -19.57 -4.80 10.85
N THR A 31 -19.54 -6.09 10.57
CA THR A 31 -18.47 -7.04 10.91
C THR A 31 -17.22 -6.92 10.03
N ARG A 32 -17.22 -6.08 9.00
CA ARG A 32 -16.05 -5.87 8.13
C ARG A 32 -15.48 -4.47 8.29
N LYS A 33 -14.15 -4.36 8.35
CA LYS A 33 -13.42 -3.09 8.47
C LYS A 33 -13.81 -2.10 7.37
N ILE A 34 -14.02 -2.59 6.15
CA ILE A 34 -14.45 -1.77 5.01
C ILE A 34 -15.84 -1.15 5.19
N ASP A 35 -16.72 -1.75 5.98
CA ASP A 35 -18.07 -1.24 6.21
C ASP A 35 -18.10 -0.09 7.24
N LEU A 36 -16.96 0.19 7.89
CA LEU A 36 -16.75 1.38 8.72
C LEU A 36 -16.27 2.59 7.90
N VAL A 37 -16.04 2.41 6.59
CA VAL A 37 -15.59 3.47 5.69
C VAL A 37 -16.80 4.03 4.94
N ASP A 38 -17.18 5.26 5.28
CA ASP A 38 -18.33 5.97 4.68
C ASP A 38 -18.04 6.60 3.31
N GLY A 39 -17.01 6.10 2.61
CA GLY A 39 -16.62 6.63 1.32
C GLY A 39 -17.62 6.30 0.22
N LYS A 40 -17.79 7.22 -0.73
CA LYS A 40 -18.65 7.04 -1.88
C LYS A 40 -18.06 7.72 -3.09
N ARG A 41 -17.91 6.97 -4.19
CA ARG A 41 -17.43 7.51 -5.45
C ARG A 41 -18.43 8.49 -6.07
N GLU A 42 -18.05 9.76 -6.11
CA GLU A 42 -18.77 10.81 -6.84
C GLU A 42 -18.13 11.12 -8.20
N ILE A 43 -16.82 10.91 -8.32
CA ILE A 43 -16.06 11.09 -9.56
C ILE A 43 -15.71 9.73 -10.17
N PRO A 44 -15.96 9.50 -11.47
CA PRO A 44 -15.68 8.22 -12.11
C PRO A 44 -14.19 7.83 -12.02
N MET A 45 -13.93 6.53 -11.86
CA MET A 45 -12.61 5.98 -12.11
C MET A 45 -12.29 6.12 -13.61
N LYS A 46 -11.14 6.70 -13.94
CA LYS A 46 -10.73 6.97 -15.33
C LYS A 46 -9.55 6.12 -15.77
N VAL A 47 -8.64 5.78 -14.86
CA VAL A 47 -7.38 5.09 -15.20
C VAL A 47 -7.07 3.99 -14.18
N LEU A 48 -6.71 2.80 -14.65
CA LEU A 48 -6.18 1.71 -13.84
C LEU A 48 -4.72 1.49 -14.23
N CYS A 49 -3.77 1.83 -13.36
CA CYS A 49 -2.38 1.53 -13.64
C CYS A 49 -2.00 0.21 -12.96
N LEU A 50 -1.86 -0.83 -13.77
CA LEU A 50 -1.78 -2.21 -13.31
C LEU A 50 -0.36 -2.77 -13.34
N GLY A 51 0.67 -1.94 -13.52
CA GLY A 51 2.07 -2.39 -13.41
C GLY A 51 2.50 -2.61 -11.96
N TYR A 52 3.43 -3.54 -11.76
CA TYR A 52 3.92 -3.91 -10.43
C TYR A 52 4.63 -2.75 -9.71
N SER A 53 4.68 -2.81 -8.38
CA SER A 53 5.57 -1.96 -7.58
C SER A 53 6.98 -1.93 -8.18
N ARG A 54 7.67 -0.79 -8.01
CA ARG A 54 9.05 -0.59 -8.51
C ARG A 54 9.19 -0.56 -10.04
N THR A 55 8.10 -0.44 -10.82
CA THR A 55 8.15 -0.22 -12.28
C THR A 55 7.95 1.25 -12.71
N GLY A 56 8.13 2.20 -11.77
CA GLY A 56 7.91 3.64 -12.04
C GLY A 56 6.54 4.15 -11.60
N THR A 57 5.81 3.37 -10.80
CA THR A 57 4.45 3.71 -10.33
C THR A 57 4.37 5.06 -9.60
N LEU A 58 5.39 5.44 -8.80
CA LEU A 58 5.37 6.73 -8.09
C LEU A 58 5.64 7.92 -9.02
N SER A 59 6.48 7.72 -10.05
CA SER A 59 6.66 8.69 -11.13
C SER A 59 5.37 8.86 -11.92
N LEU A 60 4.69 7.78 -12.28
CA LEU A 60 3.39 7.83 -12.97
C LEU A 60 2.30 8.45 -12.10
N PHE A 61 2.27 8.15 -10.80
CA PHE A 61 1.40 8.82 -9.83
C PHE A 61 1.60 10.34 -9.85
N THR A 62 2.85 10.79 -9.82
CA THR A 62 3.17 12.23 -9.87
C THR A 62 2.81 12.84 -11.22
N ALA A 63 3.08 12.12 -12.32
CA ALA A 63 2.71 12.57 -13.67
C ALA A 63 1.20 12.74 -13.81
N LEU A 64 0.40 11.79 -13.31
CA LEU A 64 -1.06 11.89 -13.28
C LEU A 64 -1.54 13.07 -12.44
N GLN A 65 -0.90 13.37 -11.30
CA GLN A 65 -1.21 14.56 -10.52
C GLN A 65 -0.95 15.85 -11.30
N MET A 66 0.16 15.91 -12.04
CA MET A 66 0.49 17.07 -12.89
C MET A 66 -0.50 17.24 -14.05
N LEU A 67 -1.09 16.14 -14.54
CA LEU A 67 -2.17 16.14 -15.52
C LEU A 67 -3.57 16.41 -14.90
N GLY A 68 -3.63 16.76 -13.62
CA GLY A 68 -4.87 17.13 -12.94
C GLY A 68 -5.72 15.95 -12.43
N TYR A 69 -5.18 14.72 -12.47
CA TYR A 69 -5.85 13.58 -11.84
C TYR A 69 -5.61 13.56 -10.33
N ASN A 70 -6.51 12.91 -9.61
CA ASN A 70 -6.28 12.51 -8.23
C ASN A 70 -6.00 11.00 -8.17
N PRO A 71 -4.74 10.55 -8.25
CA PRO A 71 -4.41 9.13 -8.19
C PRO A 71 -4.36 8.61 -6.74
N TYR A 72 -4.64 7.32 -6.56
CA TYR A 72 -4.43 6.55 -5.34
C TYR A 72 -3.26 5.58 -5.54
N HIS A 73 -2.35 5.51 -4.58
CA HIS A 73 -1.14 4.68 -4.61
C HIS A 73 -0.82 4.21 -3.18
N MET A 74 0.10 3.25 -3.01
CA MET A 74 0.62 2.85 -1.70
C MET A 74 1.03 4.02 -0.78
N VAL A 75 1.48 5.14 -1.34
CA VAL A 75 1.84 6.33 -0.56
C VAL A 75 0.61 7.02 0.03
N GLU A 76 -0.55 6.97 -0.65
CA GLU A 76 -1.83 7.46 -0.11
C GLU A 76 -2.38 6.48 0.93
N ALA A 77 -2.30 5.17 0.66
CA ALA A 77 -2.65 4.16 1.66
C ALA A 77 -1.84 4.36 2.95
N ALA A 78 -0.53 4.60 2.84
CA ALA A 78 0.37 4.81 3.97
C ALA A 78 0.07 6.07 4.79
N LYS A 79 -0.48 7.12 4.16
CA LYS A 79 -0.95 8.31 4.88
C LYS A 79 -2.15 8.01 5.79
N ASN A 80 -2.95 7.01 5.43
CA ASN A 80 -4.12 6.55 6.16
C ASN A 80 -3.94 5.12 6.68
N ALA A 81 -2.74 4.82 7.20
CA ALA A 81 -2.32 3.44 7.48
C ALA A 81 -3.24 2.69 8.47
N ASN A 82 -3.90 3.40 9.38
CA ASN A 82 -4.83 2.83 10.37
C ASN A 82 -6.20 2.46 9.80
N VAL A 83 -6.59 3.03 8.66
CA VAL A 83 -7.89 2.76 7.99
C VAL A 83 -7.67 1.92 6.73
N ASP A 84 -6.78 2.36 5.85
CA ASP A 84 -6.62 1.75 4.53
C ASP A 84 -5.95 0.39 4.61
N MET A 85 -4.85 0.26 5.36
CA MET A 85 -4.12 -1.02 5.41
C MET A 85 -4.98 -2.15 5.98
N PRO A 86 -5.71 -1.97 7.10
CA PRO A 86 -6.56 -3.03 7.62
C PRO A 86 -7.69 -3.42 6.67
N CYS A 87 -8.24 -2.47 5.90
CA CYS A 87 -9.23 -2.78 4.87
C CYS A 87 -8.58 -3.55 3.72
N TRP A 88 -7.47 -3.08 3.16
CA TRP A 88 -6.76 -3.77 2.08
C TRP A 88 -6.30 -5.17 2.48
N ILE A 89 -5.81 -5.35 3.71
CA ILE A 89 -5.48 -6.66 4.27
C ILE A 89 -6.72 -7.57 4.25
N GLN A 90 -7.88 -7.07 4.68
CA GLN A 90 -9.12 -7.82 4.64
C GLN A 90 -9.52 -8.21 3.20
N GLY A 91 -9.38 -7.31 2.23
CA GLY A 91 -9.64 -7.62 0.82
C GLY A 91 -8.69 -8.67 0.25
N ILE A 92 -7.40 -8.59 0.59
CA ILE A 92 -6.38 -9.57 0.20
C ILE A 92 -6.69 -10.93 0.81
N GLU A 93 -7.10 -10.98 2.08
CA GLU A 93 -7.49 -12.22 2.74
C GLU A 93 -8.78 -12.83 2.16
N ALA A 94 -9.76 -12.00 1.79
CA ALA A 94 -10.95 -12.47 1.10
C ALA A 94 -10.60 -13.11 -0.26
N LYS A 95 -9.75 -12.44 -1.05
CA LYS A 95 -9.35 -12.90 -2.38
C LYS A 95 -8.46 -14.15 -2.35
N PHE A 96 -7.37 -14.11 -1.59
CA PHE A 96 -6.31 -15.13 -1.68
C PHE A 96 -6.36 -16.18 -0.57
N CYS A 97 -7.15 -15.96 0.49
CA CYS A 97 -7.24 -16.89 1.62
C CYS A 97 -8.66 -17.39 1.89
N GLY A 98 -9.66 -16.98 1.09
CA GLY A 98 -11.07 -17.37 1.27
C GLY A 98 -11.69 -16.83 2.57
N LYS A 99 -11.10 -15.78 3.17
CA LYS A 99 -11.55 -15.22 4.45
C LYS A 99 -12.47 -14.03 4.23
N GLY A 100 -13.77 -14.27 4.25
CA GLY A 100 -14.80 -13.24 4.10
C GLY A 100 -15.27 -13.06 2.65
N LYS A 101 -16.07 -12.02 2.42
CA LYS A 101 -16.70 -11.75 1.13
C LYS A 101 -15.67 -11.18 0.13
N PRO A 102 -15.54 -11.72 -1.09
CA PRO A 102 -14.74 -11.13 -2.16
C PRO A 102 -15.11 -9.68 -2.41
N TRP A 103 -14.10 -8.85 -2.67
CA TRP A 103 -14.30 -7.43 -2.93
C TRP A 103 -14.77 -7.18 -4.36
N GLY A 104 -15.61 -6.17 -4.51
CA GLY A 104 -16.01 -5.63 -5.80
C GLY A 104 -16.05 -4.10 -5.79
N LYS A 105 -16.81 -3.55 -6.74
CA LYS A 105 -16.92 -2.11 -6.96
C LYS A 105 -17.27 -1.31 -5.69
N GLU A 106 -18.18 -1.83 -4.86
CA GLU A 106 -18.61 -1.17 -3.63
C GLU A 106 -17.44 -0.94 -2.65
N GLU A 107 -16.64 -1.98 -2.39
CA GLU A 107 -15.49 -1.88 -1.50
C GLU A 107 -14.40 -0.94 -2.06
N PHE A 108 -14.14 -0.99 -3.37
CA PHE A 108 -13.19 -0.07 -4.02
C PHE A 108 -13.67 1.38 -3.96
N ASP A 109 -14.96 1.64 -4.17
CA ASP A 109 -15.55 2.98 -4.11
C ASP A 109 -15.50 3.55 -2.69
N LYS A 110 -15.69 2.72 -1.66
CA LYS A 110 -15.55 3.14 -0.25
C LYS A 110 -14.15 3.63 0.08
N LEU A 111 -13.11 2.91 -0.34
CA LEU A 111 -11.74 3.35 -0.03
C LEU A 111 -11.26 4.46 -0.94
N THR A 112 -11.39 4.28 -2.25
CA THR A 112 -10.71 5.13 -3.25
C THR A 112 -11.62 6.21 -3.82
N GLY A 113 -12.86 6.28 -3.36
CA GLY A 113 -13.82 7.34 -3.71
C GLY A 113 -14.19 8.22 -2.53
N ARG A 114 -13.50 8.16 -1.38
CA ARG A 114 -13.87 8.94 -0.19
C ARG A 114 -13.37 10.38 -0.22
N TYR A 115 -14.00 11.24 0.57
CA TYR A 115 -13.36 12.47 1.04
C TYR A 115 -12.55 12.13 2.29
N ASP A 116 -11.27 12.49 2.33
CA ASP A 116 -10.46 12.29 3.52
C ASP A 116 -10.63 13.50 4.44
N VAL A 117 -11.27 13.27 5.59
CA VAL A 117 -11.33 14.25 6.67
C VAL A 117 -10.27 13.83 7.68
N ARG A 118 -9.15 14.54 7.69
CA ARG A 118 -8.12 14.35 8.72
C ARG A 118 -8.65 14.87 10.06
N GLU A 119 -9.05 13.97 10.94
CA GLU A 119 -8.89 14.20 12.38
C GLU A 119 -7.57 13.58 12.83
N SER A 120 -6.47 14.27 12.51
CA SER A 120 -5.20 14.02 13.21
C SER A 120 -4.98 15.19 14.16
N SER A 121 -4.54 14.91 15.38
CA SER A 121 -4.27 15.87 16.47
C SER A 121 -3.27 16.99 16.14
N ARG A 122 -2.85 17.16 14.87
CA ARG A 122 -1.74 18.03 14.45
C ARG A 122 -1.96 18.87 13.20
N THR A 123 -2.96 18.62 12.35
CA THR A 123 -3.35 19.52 11.23
C THR A 123 -4.71 19.13 10.66
N PHE A 124 -5.62 20.10 10.51
CA PHE A 124 -6.83 19.99 9.67
C PHE A 124 -6.44 20.25 8.21
N GLU A 125 -6.28 19.19 7.42
CA GLU A 125 -6.23 19.30 5.96
C GLU A 125 -7.38 18.46 5.40
N TYR A 126 -8.36 19.12 4.79
CA TYR A 126 -9.33 18.46 3.93
C TYR A 126 -8.62 18.06 2.65
N ARG A 127 -8.53 16.76 2.35
CA ARG A 127 -8.05 16.30 1.05
C ARG A 127 -9.05 15.31 0.48
N SER A 128 -9.65 15.64 -0.66
CA SER A 128 -10.48 14.68 -1.36
C SER A 128 -9.62 13.52 -1.87
N LEU A 129 -9.99 12.27 -1.54
CA LEU A 129 -9.46 11.05 -2.16
C LEU A 129 -10.44 10.52 -3.22
N LEU A 130 -11.20 11.40 -3.88
CA LEU A 130 -12.02 11.08 -5.06
C LEU A 130 -11.12 10.66 -6.22
N SER A 131 -10.55 9.46 -6.12
CA SER A 131 -9.48 9.08 -7.01
C SER A 131 -10.03 8.76 -8.39
N GLN A 132 -9.39 9.33 -9.40
CA GLN A 132 -9.68 9.05 -10.81
C GLN A 132 -8.70 8.01 -11.36
N ALA A 133 -7.68 7.65 -10.60
CA ALA A 133 -6.73 6.63 -10.97
C ALA A 133 -6.29 5.80 -9.76
N VAL A 134 -5.99 4.53 -9.96
CA VAL A 134 -5.36 3.65 -8.95
C VAL A 134 -4.09 3.04 -9.50
N LEU A 135 -3.07 2.94 -8.66
CA LEU A 135 -1.75 2.41 -9.02
C LEU A 135 -1.15 1.65 -7.84
N ASP A 136 -0.17 0.80 -8.15
CA ASP A 136 0.65 0.10 -7.17
C ASP A 136 -0.14 -0.86 -6.25
N VAL A 137 0.59 -1.62 -5.43
CA VAL A 137 -0.04 -2.36 -4.34
C VAL A 137 -0.71 -1.39 -3.37
N PRO A 138 -1.83 -1.79 -2.76
CA PRO A 138 -2.50 -3.10 -2.89
C PRO A 138 -3.48 -3.22 -4.06
N CYS A 139 -3.78 -2.14 -4.79
CA CYS A 139 -4.81 -2.12 -5.84
C CYS A 139 -4.52 -3.12 -6.96
N ILE A 140 -3.27 -3.21 -7.44
CA ILE A 140 -2.91 -4.08 -8.57
C ILE A 140 -3.17 -5.57 -8.31
N LEU A 141 -3.40 -5.99 -7.07
CA LEU A 141 -3.72 -7.39 -6.77
C LEU A 141 -5.14 -7.79 -7.21
N PHE A 142 -5.96 -6.82 -7.60
CA PHE A 142 -7.36 -6.97 -7.96
C PHE A 142 -7.62 -6.67 -9.45
N VAL A 143 -6.73 -7.14 -10.35
CA VAL A 143 -6.82 -6.87 -11.79
C VAL A 143 -8.21 -7.13 -12.36
N GLU A 144 -8.72 -8.35 -12.21
CA GLU A 144 -10.00 -8.76 -12.79
C GLU A 144 -11.17 -8.01 -12.14
N GLU A 145 -11.14 -7.84 -10.81
CA GLU A 145 -12.19 -7.16 -10.07
C GLU A 145 -12.24 -5.66 -10.39
N LEU A 146 -11.09 -5.01 -10.56
CA LEU A 146 -11.00 -3.60 -10.96
C LEU A 146 -11.47 -3.39 -12.40
N LEU A 147 -11.09 -4.28 -13.33
CA LEU A 147 -11.55 -4.21 -14.72
C LEU A 147 -13.05 -4.45 -14.83
N ALA A 148 -13.59 -5.39 -14.05
CA ALA A 148 -15.03 -5.63 -13.96
C ALA A 148 -15.78 -4.46 -13.31
N ALA A 149 -15.21 -3.84 -12.27
CA ALA A 149 -15.80 -2.71 -11.56
C ALA A 149 -15.81 -1.41 -12.39
N TYR A 150 -14.79 -1.22 -13.25
CA TYR A 150 -14.57 0.02 -13.99
C TYR A 150 -14.31 -0.27 -15.49
N PRO A 151 -15.32 -0.76 -16.23
CA PRO A 151 -15.14 -1.23 -17.61
C PRO A 151 -14.82 -0.12 -18.62
N SER A 152 -15.04 1.15 -18.27
CA SER A 152 -14.71 2.32 -19.10
C SER A 152 -13.35 2.94 -18.78
N ALA A 153 -12.66 2.49 -17.73
CA ALA A 153 -11.36 3.03 -17.37
C ALA A 153 -10.29 2.59 -18.38
N LYS A 154 -9.41 3.53 -18.75
CA LYS A 154 -8.19 3.24 -19.51
C LYS A 154 -7.21 2.47 -18.62
N VAL A 155 -6.36 1.63 -19.19
CA VAL A 155 -5.40 0.80 -18.46
C VAL A 155 -3.99 1.16 -18.89
N ILE A 156 -3.11 1.36 -17.90
CA ILE A 156 -1.68 1.61 -18.13
C ILE A 156 -0.89 0.50 -17.45
N LEU A 157 -0.08 -0.22 -18.21
CA LEU A 157 0.75 -1.32 -17.71
C LEU A 157 2.21 -0.86 -17.72
N THR A 158 2.72 -0.49 -16.55
CA THR A 158 4.10 0.01 -16.43
C THR A 158 5.10 -1.13 -16.34
N GLU A 159 6.16 -1.11 -17.15
CA GLU A 159 7.21 -2.14 -17.15
C GLU A 159 8.62 -1.55 -16.97
N ARG A 160 9.50 -2.32 -16.31
CA ARG A 160 10.90 -1.93 -16.07
C ARG A 160 11.87 -2.78 -16.91
N PRO A 161 12.55 -2.22 -17.92
CA PRO A 161 13.58 -2.95 -18.66
C PRO A 161 14.80 -3.27 -17.80
N VAL A 162 15.66 -4.18 -18.27
CA VAL A 162 17.03 -4.32 -17.76
C VAL A 162 17.80 -3.03 -18.03
N GLU A 163 18.60 -2.65 -17.05
CA GLU A 163 19.50 -1.51 -17.11
C GLU A 163 20.50 -1.67 -18.28
N GLY A 164 20.46 -0.74 -19.24
CA GLY A 164 21.33 -0.75 -20.42
C GLY A 164 20.75 -1.38 -21.68
N GLU A 165 19.55 -1.98 -21.62
CA GLU A 165 18.85 -2.38 -22.84
C GLU A 165 18.15 -1.17 -23.48
N LEU A 166 18.35 -0.97 -24.79
CA LEU A 166 17.65 0.09 -25.53
C LEU A 166 16.13 -0.12 -25.44
N ASN A 167 15.39 0.98 -25.25
CA ASN A 167 13.93 1.03 -25.38
C ASN A 167 13.50 0.83 -26.85
N VAL A 168 13.72 -0.35 -27.42
CA VAL A 168 13.20 -0.68 -28.75
C VAL A 168 11.74 -1.12 -28.59
N PHE A 169 10.84 -0.43 -29.28
CA PHE A 169 9.46 -0.84 -29.49
C PHE A 169 9.45 -2.05 -30.41
N VAL A 170 9.58 -3.26 -29.86
CA VAL A 170 9.31 -4.48 -30.63
C VAL A 170 7.84 -4.81 -30.43
N THR A 171 7.03 -4.43 -31.42
CA THR A 171 5.67 -4.94 -31.57
C THR A 171 5.75 -6.41 -31.95
N GLY A 172 5.45 -7.31 -31.01
CA GLY A 172 5.55 -8.76 -31.20
C GLY A 172 6.36 -9.39 -30.07
N GLU A 173 5.67 -9.83 -29.03
CA GLU A 173 6.24 -10.42 -27.82
C GLU A 173 7.09 -11.65 -28.15
N SER A 174 8.40 -11.61 -27.82
CA SER A 174 9.22 -12.81 -27.69
C SER A 174 9.47 -13.08 -26.22
N HIS A 175 9.49 -14.35 -25.81
CA HIS A 175 9.77 -14.77 -24.43
C HIS A 175 11.04 -14.12 -23.85
N ALA A 176 12.09 -13.99 -24.67
CA ALA A 176 13.36 -13.39 -24.26
C ALA A 176 13.23 -11.95 -23.74
N GLN A 177 12.28 -11.17 -24.26
CA GLN A 177 12.10 -9.80 -23.82
C GLN A 177 11.34 -9.72 -22.49
N ALA A 178 10.32 -10.57 -22.27
CA ALA A 178 9.64 -10.67 -20.98
C ALA A 178 10.59 -11.12 -19.86
N ASP A 179 11.52 -12.03 -20.17
CA ASP A 179 12.54 -12.51 -19.24
C ASP A 179 13.48 -11.37 -18.80
N SER A 180 13.91 -10.51 -19.74
CA SER A 180 14.67 -9.30 -19.43
C SER A 180 13.90 -8.40 -18.43
N TYR A 181 12.67 -8.00 -18.76
CA TYR A 181 11.86 -7.13 -17.89
C TYR A 181 11.71 -7.69 -16.47
N CYS A 182 11.50 -9.00 -16.34
CA CYS A 182 11.43 -9.69 -15.05
C CYS A 182 12.74 -9.55 -14.27
N THR A 183 13.91 -9.78 -14.90
CA THR A 183 15.22 -9.66 -14.26
C THR A 183 15.51 -8.23 -13.76
N GLY A 184 15.19 -7.21 -14.57
CA GLY A 184 15.29 -5.80 -14.18
C GLY A 184 14.42 -5.47 -12.97
N TRP A 185 13.21 -6.01 -12.93
CA TRP A 185 12.28 -5.86 -11.81
C TRP A 185 12.76 -6.58 -10.53
N LEU A 186 13.20 -7.84 -10.64
CA LEU A 186 13.71 -8.63 -9.51
C LEU A 186 14.89 -7.94 -8.80
N LYS A 187 15.85 -7.42 -9.58
CA LYS A 187 16.98 -6.62 -9.06
C LYS A 187 16.48 -5.41 -8.28
N SER A 188 15.50 -4.68 -8.83
CA SER A 188 14.90 -3.50 -8.17
C SER A 188 14.18 -3.87 -6.87
N MET A 189 13.38 -4.94 -6.86
CA MET A 189 12.66 -5.43 -5.69
C MET A 189 13.62 -5.86 -4.58
N LYS A 190 14.64 -6.66 -4.91
CA LYS A 190 15.67 -7.13 -3.96
C LYS A 190 16.36 -5.97 -3.25
N ASN A 191 16.75 -4.95 -4.04
CA ASN A 191 17.49 -3.80 -3.53
C ASN A 191 16.61 -2.75 -2.83
N SER A 192 15.28 -2.93 -2.77
CA SER A 192 14.35 -1.98 -2.15
C SER A 192 13.50 -2.67 -1.09
N LEU A 193 12.38 -3.27 -1.48
CA LEU A 193 11.48 -3.99 -0.58
C LEU A 193 12.21 -5.14 0.14
N GLY A 194 13.01 -5.94 -0.58
CA GLY A 194 13.80 -7.01 0.01
C GLY A 194 14.75 -6.52 1.10
N GLU A 195 15.46 -5.42 0.85
CA GLU A 195 16.34 -4.79 1.82
C GLU A 195 15.56 -4.27 3.04
N VAL A 196 14.52 -3.46 2.83
CA VAL A 196 13.72 -2.85 3.89
C VAL A 196 13.08 -3.90 4.81
N PHE A 197 12.45 -4.93 4.22
CA PHE A 197 11.74 -5.96 5.00
C PHE A 197 12.68 -6.99 5.64
N SER A 198 13.98 -6.97 5.32
CA SER A 198 15.01 -7.74 6.04
C SER A 198 15.38 -7.14 7.40
N TRP A 199 15.09 -5.86 7.64
CA TRP A 199 15.50 -5.19 8.86
C TRP A 199 14.75 -5.71 10.09
N ARG A 200 15.48 -6.32 11.03
CA ARG A 200 14.92 -6.83 12.30
C ARG A 200 14.16 -5.75 13.10
N ARG A 201 14.55 -4.48 12.94
CA ARG A 201 13.93 -3.33 13.59
C ARG A 201 12.42 -3.26 13.36
N TRP A 202 11.93 -3.62 12.18
CA TRP A 202 10.50 -3.64 11.89
C TRP A 202 9.71 -4.47 12.89
N ARG A 203 10.21 -5.65 13.29
CA ARG A 203 9.52 -6.56 14.21
C ARG A 203 9.27 -5.91 15.57
N TYR A 204 10.23 -5.17 16.09
CA TYR A 204 10.13 -4.52 17.40
C TYR A 204 9.28 -3.24 17.32
N VAL A 205 9.47 -2.43 16.28
CA VAL A 205 8.75 -1.16 16.13
C VAL A 205 7.28 -1.43 15.79
N ALA A 206 6.97 -2.38 14.92
CA ALA A 206 5.60 -2.80 14.62
C ALA A 206 4.87 -3.37 15.86
N TRP A 207 5.59 -4.01 16.78
CA TRP A 207 4.99 -4.45 18.04
C TRP A 207 4.63 -3.27 18.96
N ALA A 208 5.44 -2.21 18.97
CA ALA A 208 5.26 -1.06 19.84
C ALA A 208 4.35 0.05 19.27
N ASP A 209 4.34 0.23 17.95
CA ASP A 209 3.60 1.28 17.23
C ASP A 209 2.50 0.66 16.36
N THR A 210 1.28 0.70 16.87
CA THR A 210 0.10 0.08 16.24
C THR A 210 -0.58 0.96 15.20
N GLU A 211 -0.20 2.23 15.10
CA GLU A 211 -0.89 3.21 14.25
C GLU A 211 -0.24 3.34 12.87
N LEU A 212 1.09 3.30 12.79
CA LEU A 212 1.81 3.49 11.53
C LEU A 212 2.66 2.27 11.15
N ALA A 213 3.52 1.79 12.05
CA ALA A 213 4.46 0.73 11.73
C ALA A 213 3.80 -0.64 11.63
N ALA A 214 2.89 -0.98 12.54
CA ALA A 214 2.23 -2.29 12.53
C ALA A 214 1.44 -2.57 11.24
N PRO A 215 0.54 -1.67 10.78
CA PRO A 215 -0.27 -1.94 9.59
C PRO A 215 0.59 -2.02 8.32
N LEU A 216 1.61 -1.17 8.19
CA LEU A 216 2.57 -1.21 7.08
C LEU A 216 3.37 -2.52 7.06
N TRP A 217 3.88 -2.94 8.23
CA TRP A 217 4.63 -4.19 8.37
C TRP A 217 3.75 -5.40 8.05
N GLU A 218 2.53 -5.43 8.57
CA GLU A 218 1.58 -6.54 8.36
C GLU A 218 1.26 -6.71 6.87
N LEU A 219 0.92 -5.61 6.17
CA LEU A 219 0.69 -5.66 4.73
C LEU A 219 1.95 -6.13 4.00
N GLY A 220 3.12 -5.55 4.29
CA GLY A 220 4.37 -5.91 3.61
C GLY A 220 4.79 -7.37 3.78
N VAL A 221 4.68 -7.92 4.99
CA VAL A 221 4.93 -9.35 5.25
C VAL A 221 3.92 -10.22 4.51
N LYS A 222 2.64 -9.83 4.50
CA LYS A 222 1.60 -10.57 3.78
C LYS A 222 1.86 -10.60 2.28
N LEU A 223 2.20 -9.47 1.66
CA LEU A 223 2.59 -9.40 0.25
C LEU A 223 3.85 -10.22 -0.03
N THR A 224 4.85 -10.13 0.83
CA THR A 224 6.10 -10.88 0.68
C THR A 224 5.84 -12.40 0.68
N ASN A 225 5.00 -12.88 1.59
CA ASN A 225 4.68 -14.30 1.68
C ASN A 225 3.72 -14.78 0.58
N LEU A 226 2.73 -13.98 0.19
CA LEU A 226 1.71 -14.39 -0.80
C LEU A 226 2.18 -14.21 -2.24
N LYS A 227 2.93 -13.15 -2.53
CA LYS A 227 3.22 -12.71 -3.90
C LYS A 227 4.69 -12.68 -4.27
N TRP A 228 5.59 -12.56 -3.29
CA TRP A 228 7.02 -12.35 -3.56
C TRP A 228 7.92 -13.41 -2.92
N GLY A 229 7.45 -14.66 -2.87
CA GLY A 229 8.30 -15.83 -2.57
C GLY A 229 9.01 -15.80 -1.22
N GLY A 230 8.49 -15.07 -0.22
CA GLY A 230 9.15 -14.94 1.08
C GLY A 230 10.44 -14.11 1.04
N GLY A 231 10.62 -13.27 0.01
CA GLY A 231 11.80 -12.42 -0.17
C GLY A 231 12.91 -13.05 -1.03
N ASP A 232 12.65 -14.19 -1.66
CA ASP A 232 13.49 -14.70 -2.75
C ASP A 232 13.17 -13.97 -4.05
N TYR A 233 14.17 -13.28 -4.60
CA TYR A 233 14.10 -12.53 -5.85
C TYR A 233 15.09 -13.07 -6.89
N SER A 234 15.36 -14.39 -6.87
CA SER A 234 16.08 -15.08 -7.94
C SER A 234 15.20 -15.28 -9.18
N GLU A 235 15.80 -15.55 -10.34
CA GLU A 235 15.07 -15.71 -11.61
C GLU A 235 14.08 -16.89 -11.61
N ASN A 236 14.34 -17.93 -10.81
CA ASN A 236 13.45 -19.08 -10.66
C ASN A 236 12.52 -18.96 -9.43
N SER A 237 12.45 -17.78 -8.82
CA SER A 237 11.64 -17.55 -7.61
C SER A 237 10.14 -17.48 -7.91
N VAL A 238 9.33 -17.63 -6.86
CA VAL A 238 7.89 -17.34 -6.93
C VAL A 238 7.64 -15.89 -7.35
N ALA A 239 8.49 -14.93 -6.94
CA ALA A 239 8.35 -13.53 -7.33
C ALA A 239 8.49 -13.35 -8.85
N ALA A 240 9.43 -14.05 -9.49
CA ALA A 240 9.64 -14.02 -10.93
C ALA A 240 8.42 -14.55 -11.68
N LYS A 241 7.89 -15.70 -11.22
CA LYS A 241 6.68 -16.31 -11.78
C LYS A 241 5.46 -15.39 -11.63
N GLU A 242 5.23 -14.85 -10.44
CA GLU A 242 4.11 -13.94 -10.15
C GLU A 242 4.19 -12.63 -10.95
N TYR A 243 5.41 -12.14 -11.23
CA TYR A 243 5.59 -11.03 -12.17
C TYR A 243 5.07 -11.42 -13.55
N LEU A 244 5.62 -12.47 -14.16
CA LEU A 244 5.26 -12.88 -15.53
C LEU A 244 3.77 -13.19 -15.67
N GLU A 245 3.20 -13.95 -14.74
CA GLU A 245 1.78 -14.32 -14.74
C GLU A 245 0.86 -13.10 -14.61
N HIS A 246 1.25 -12.09 -13.84
CA HIS A 246 0.47 -10.85 -13.69
C HIS A 246 0.39 -10.05 -14.99
N TYR A 247 1.51 -9.84 -15.70
CA TYR A 247 1.49 -9.10 -16.97
C TYR A 247 0.75 -9.87 -18.05
N GLN A 248 0.94 -11.19 -18.12
CA GLN A 248 0.14 -12.04 -19.00
C GLN A 248 -1.35 -11.96 -18.69
N LEU A 249 -1.73 -11.96 -17.41
CA LEU A 249 -3.12 -11.79 -16.99
C LEU A 249 -3.68 -10.46 -17.48
N VAL A 250 -3.01 -9.33 -17.18
CA VAL A 250 -3.48 -7.99 -17.59
C VAL A 250 -3.68 -7.93 -19.09
N ARG A 251 -2.70 -8.37 -19.90
CA ARG A 251 -2.80 -8.39 -21.37
C ARG A 251 -3.92 -9.28 -21.88
N LYS A 252 -4.16 -10.40 -21.20
CA LYS A 252 -5.22 -11.35 -21.58
C LYS A 252 -6.61 -10.80 -21.31
N VAL A 253 -6.83 -10.14 -20.17
CA VAL A 253 -8.18 -9.71 -19.75
C VAL A 253 -8.51 -8.25 -20.11
N CYS A 254 -7.50 -7.45 -20.45
CA CYS A 254 -7.68 -6.07 -20.86
C CYS A 254 -7.77 -5.96 -22.39
N PRO A 255 -8.85 -5.38 -22.94
CA PRO A 255 -8.92 -5.10 -24.38
C PRO A 255 -7.74 -4.22 -24.85
N PRO A 256 -7.08 -4.55 -25.98
CA PRO A 256 -5.91 -3.81 -26.46
C PRO A 256 -6.16 -2.32 -26.68
N GLU A 257 -7.37 -1.94 -27.11
CA GLU A 257 -7.75 -0.55 -27.39
C GLU A 257 -7.79 0.35 -26.15
N ARG A 258 -7.85 -0.25 -24.95
CA ARG A 258 -7.81 0.47 -23.68
C ARG A 258 -6.49 0.25 -22.92
N LEU A 259 -5.49 -0.38 -23.52
CA LEU A 259 -4.23 -0.72 -22.86
C LEU A 259 -3.07 0.12 -23.42
N LEU A 260 -2.35 0.79 -22.52
CA LEU A 260 -1.06 1.40 -22.81
C LEU A 260 0.04 0.61 -22.13
N GLU A 261 0.92 0.01 -22.93
CA GLU A 261 2.22 -0.49 -22.46
C GLU A 261 3.16 0.70 -22.22
N PHE A 262 3.53 0.93 -20.96
CA PHE A 262 4.29 2.11 -20.56
C PHE A 262 5.65 1.74 -19.98
N LYS A 263 6.68 1.80 -20.80
CA LYS A 263 8.05 1.45 -20.36
C LYS A 263 8.62 2.58 -19.51
N LEU A 264 9.40 2.20 -18.49
CA LEU A 264 10.14 3.18 -17.70
C LEU A 264 11.03 4.03 -18.63
N GLY A 265 10.88 5.35 -18.57
CA GLY A 265 11.59 6.29 -19.46
C GLY A 265 10.82 6.69 -20.72
N SER A 266 9.60 6.20 -20.96
CA SER A 266 8.76 6.59 -22.11
C SER A 266 8.35 8.08 -22.13
N GLY A 267 8.41 8.79 -21.00
CA GLY A 267 8.14 10.23 -20.94
C GLY A 267 6.67 10.61 -21.12
N TRP A 268 6.43 11.89 -21.45
CA TRP A 268 5.08 12.48 -21.52
C TRP A 268 4.27 12.06 -22.74
N GLU A 269 4.90 11.98 -23.91
CA GLU A 269 4.22 11.84 -25.20
C GLU A 269 3.25 10.65 -25.26
N PRO A 270 3.67 9.39 -25.02
CA PRO A 270 2.75 8.25 -25.08
C PRO A 270 1.67 8.30 -23.99
N LEU A 271 1.99 8.85 -22.81
CA LEU A 271 1.02 9.01 -21.72
C LEU A 271 -0.08 10.01 -22.10
N CYS A 272 0.31 11.19 -22.58
CA CYS A 272 -0.60 12.28 -22.88
C CYS A 272 -1.45 11.97 -24.11
N GLN A 273 -0.86 11.36 -25.15
CA GLN A 273 -1.59 10.88 -26.32
C GLN A 273 -2.66 9.86 -25.91
N PHE A 274 -2.29 8.88 -25.08
CA PHE A 274 -3.21 7.86 -24.63
C PHE A 274 -4.33 8.42 -23.74
N LEU A 275 -4.03 9.39 -22.87
CA LEU A 275 -5.02 10.01 -22.00
C LEU A 275 -5.89 11.05 -22.72
N GLY A 276 -5.41 11.63 -23.82
CA GLY A 276 -6.06 12.73 -24.54
C GLY A 276 -5.83 14.08 -23.86
N THR A 277 -4.62 14.29 -23.33
CA THR A 277 -4.22 15.52 -22.62
C THR A 277 -3.03 16.17 -23.32
N GLU A 278 -2.76 17.44 -23.00
CA GLU A 278 -1.55 18.12 -23.46
C GLU A 278 -0.35 17.74 -22.58
N ALA A 279 0.82 17.61 -23.19
CA ALA A 279 2.06 17.34 -22.47
C ALA A 279 2.54 18.62 -21.74
N PRO A 280 2.83 18.54 -20.43
CA PRO A 280 3.41 19.66 -19.70
C PRO A 280 4.81 20.02 -20.21
N ASP A 281 5.14 21.32 -20.22
CA ASP A 281 6.49 21.81 -20.56
C ASP A 281 7.48 21.71 -19.38
N VAL A 282 7.62 20.50 -18.84
CA VAL A 282 8.56 20.16 -17.76
C VAL A 282 9.06 18.72 -17.96
N PRO A 283 10.22 18.33 -17.41
CA PRO A 283 10.68 16.95 -17.48
C PRO A 283 9.68 15.97 -16.84
N TYR A 284 9.55 14.78 -17.43
CA TYR A 284 8.75 13.71 -16.84
C TYR A 284 9.32 13.32 -15.46
N PRO A 285 8.48 13.13 -14.42
CA PRO A 285 8.98 12.81 -13.08
C PRO A 285 9.84 11.55 -13.04
N ASN A 286 11.03 11.66 -12.48
CA ASN A 286 11.90 10.51 -12.18
C ASN A 286 12.23 10.52 -10.69
N ILE A 287 11.43 9.79 -9.91
CA ILE A 287 11.50 9.75 -8.45
C ILE A 287 11.39 8.32 -7.95
N ASN A 288 11.58 8.13 -6.64
CA ASN A 288 11.51 6.83 -5.97
C ASN A 288 12.63 5.87 -6.39
N ASP A 289 13.83 6.40 -6.56
CA ASP A 289 15.05 5.59 -6.62
C ASP A 289 15.23 4.76 -5.33
N LYS A 290 16.28 3.94 -5.31
CA LYS A 290 16.54 3.05 -4.17
C LYS A 290 16.72 3.88 -2.90
N GLU A 291 17.55 4.91 -2.97
CA GLU A 291 18.00 5.74 -1.86
C GLU A 291 16.80 6.44 -1.21
N MET A 292 15.93 7.06 -2.00
CA MET A 292 14.70 7.69 -1.56
C MET A 292 13.75 6.66 -0.92
N PHE A 293 13.58 5.48 -1.53
CA PHE A 293 12.70 4.44 -1.01
C PHE A 293 13.17 3.93 0.36
N VAL A 294 14.44 3.54 0.46
CA VAL A 294 15.05 3.02 1.70
C VAL A 294 15.08 4.10 2.78
N GLY A 295 15.45 5.33 2.41
CA GLY A 295 15.47 6.48 3.31
C GLY A 295 14.08 6.80 3.89
N SER A 296 13.04 6.76 3.06
CA SER A 296 11.65 6.99 3.51
C SER A 296 11.20 5.94 4.53
N HIS A 297 11.53 4.67 4.33
CA HIS A 297 11.21 3.60 5.30
C HIS A 297 12.00 3.73 6.60
N LYS A 298 13.27 4.15 6.52
CA LYS A 298 14.06 4.49 7.71
C LYS A 298 13.40 5.62 8.51
N ALA A 299 12.98 6.68 7.83
CA ALA A 299 12.28 7.82 8.47
C ALA A 299 10.95 7.41 9.12
N ILE A 300 10.18 6.51 8.49
CA ILE A 300 8.97 5.92 9.07
C ILE A 300 9.31 5.19 10.38
N LEU A 301 10.32 4.31 10.37
CA LEU A 301 10.75 3.58 11.56
C LEU A 301 11.28 4.50 12.66
N ASP A 302 12.04 5.53 12.32
CA ASP A 302 12.55 6.53 13.28
C ASP A 302 11.41 7.29 13.95
N ARG A 303 10.43 7.75 13.15
CA ARG A 303 9.23 8.41 13.67
C ARG A 303 8.40 7.50 14.57
N ALA A 304 8.14 6.27 14.15
CA ALA A 304 7.38 5.30 14.94
C ALA A 304 8.11 4.94 16.24
N THR A 305 9.45 4.79 16.20
CA THR A 305 10.27 4.55 17.39
C THR A 305 10.17 5.73 18.36
N TYR A 306 10.29 6.96 17.86
CA TYR A 306 10.15 8.16 18.68
C TYR A 306 8.81 8.20 19.40
N TYR A 307 7.69 7.98 18.69
CA TYR A 307 6.36 7.98 19.31
C TYR A 307 6.16 6.82 20.30
N ALA A 308 6.68 5.62 20.00
CA ALA A 308 6.65 4.51 20.93
C ALA A 308 7.37 4.85 22.25
N ILE A 309 8.55 5.46 22.18
CA ILE A 309 9.31 5.92 23.36
C ILE A 309 8.50 6.98 24.13
N GLN A 310 7.97 8.00 23.44
CA GLN A 310 7.15 9.04 24.06
C GLN A 310 5.93 8.46 24.79
N LYS A 311 5.28 7.44 24.21
CA LYS A 311 4.15 6.73 24.82
C LYS A 311 4.57 6.02 26.12
N VAL A 312 5.73 5.36 26.13
CA VAL A 312 6.26 4.72 27.35
C VAL A 312 6.61 5.76 28.41
N LEU A 313 7.37 6.79 28.06
CA LEU A 313 7.80 7.85 28.98
C LEU A 313 6.61 8.57 29.63
N LYS A 314 5.54 8.83 28.86
CA LYS A 314 4.30 9.44 29.35
C LYS A 314 3.69 8.66 30.52
N TRP A 315 3.82 7.34 30.55
CA TRP A 315 3.28 6.49 31.61
C TRP A 315 4.29 6.19 32.72
N THR A 316 5.56 5.98 32.39
CA THR A 316 6.55 5.56 33.38
C THR A 316 7.06 6.70 34.24
N VAL A 317 7.20 7.92 33.70
CA VAL A 317 7.72 9.08 34.44
C VAL A 317 6.78 9.47 35.59
N PRO A 318 5.45 9.65 35.40
CA PRO A 318 4.56 10.00 36.50
C PRO A 318 4.49 8.91 37.59
N VAL A 319 4.50 7.63 37.20
CA VAL A 319 4.51 6.50 38.14
C VAL A 319 5.80 6.49 38.97
N GLY A 320 6.95 6.71 38.33
CA GLY A 320 8.23 6.81 39.02
C GLY A 320 8.27 7.96 40.02
N LEU A 321 7.79 9.14 39.62
CA LEU A 321 7.71 10.33 40.50
C LEU A 321 6.75 10.10 41.67
N ALA A 322 5.59 9.47 41.44
CA ALA A 322 4.64 9.14 42.50
C ALA A 322 5.22 8.13 43.50
N ALA A 323 5.91 7.10 43.01
CA ALA A 323 6.59 6.12 43.87
C ALA A 323 7.71 6.75 44.71
N ALA A 324 8.52 7.62 44.09
CA ALA A 324 9.57 8.37 44.79
C ALA A 324 9.00 9.32 45.85
N GLY A 325 7.94 10.05 45.52
CA GLY A 325 7.24 10.93 46.45
C GLY A 325 6.61 10.18 47.63
N ALA A 326 5.99 9.02 47.37
CA ALA A 326 5.44 8.16 48.42
C ALA A 326 6.54 7.62 49.36
N ALA A 327 7.68 7.19 48.80
CA ALA A 327 8.83 6.72 49.57
C ALA A 327 9.42 7.84 50.45
N TRP A 328 9.57 9.05 49.91
CA TRP A 328 10.03 10.22 50.64
C TRP A 328 9.08 10.59 51.79
N TYR A 329 7.77 10.67 51.51
CA TYR A 329 6.75 10.97 52.52
C TYR A 329 6.74 9.94 53.66
N TRP A 330 6.87 8.66 53.32
CA TRP A 330 6.92 7.59 54.31
C TRP A 330 8.17 7.64 55.20
N GLN A 331 9.32 8.05 54.64
CA GLN A 331 10.53 8.29 55.44
C GLN A 331 10.36 9.51 56.37
N ALA A 332 9.77 10.60 55.88
CA ALA A 332 9.53 11.79 56.68
C ALA A 332 8.56 11.56 57.86
N LEU A 333 7.61 10.63 57.75
CA LEU A 333 6.74 10.23 58.86
C LEU A 333 7.46 9.40 59.95
N ARG A 334 8.65 8.88 59.66
CA ARG A 334 9.44 8.05 60.59
C ARG A 334 10.59 8.79 61.26
N SER A 335 10.89 10.01 60.82
CA SER A 335 11.91 10.91 61.39
C SER A 335 11.29 11.89 62.38
#